data_AF-A0A7X7Y382-F1
#
_entry.id   AF-A0A7X7Y382-F1
#
_cell.length_a   1.000
_cell.length_b   1.000
_cell.length_c   1.000
_cell.angle_alpha   90.00
_cell.angle_beta   90.00
_cell.angle_gamma   90.00
#
_symmetry.space_group_name_H-M   'P 1'
#
loop_
_entity.id
_entity.type
_entity.pdbx_description
1 polymer ?
#
loop_
_entity_poly.entity_id
_entity_poly.type
_entity_poly.pdbx_seq_one_letter_code
_entity_poly.pdbx_strand_id
1 'polypeptide(L)'
;MEGKLKSKDYIYVASMLFGLFFGAGNLIFPVFMGQMAGGNTWYAILGFLVTGVGLPLLGIVAMGMSRSSGLYDMASRVHPSYSLFFTCAL
;
A
#
# COMPACT_ATOMS: atom_id res chain seq x y z
N MET A 1 17.23 4.58 20.54
CA MET A 1 17.62 5.62 19.57
C MET A 1 17.66 4.95 18.22
N GLU A 2 16.61 5.08 17.43
CA GLU A 2 16.58 4.51 16.08
C GLU A 2 17.57 5.29 15.21
N GLY A 3 18.62 4.61 14.75
CA GLY A 3 19.65 5.22 13.91
C GLY A 3 19.05 5.67 12.59
N LYS A 4 19.45 6.85 12.09
CA LYS A 4 19.04 7.33 10.77
C LYS A 4 19.32 6.25 9.71
N LEU A 5 18.29 5.91 8.94
CA LEU A 5 18.42 4.99 7.81
C LEU A 5 19.54 5.45 6.88
N LYS A 6 20.43 4.54 6.50
CA LYS A 6 21.45 4.82 5.48
C LYS A 6 20.76 4.90 4.12
N SER A 7 21.36 5.61 3.17
CA SER A 7 20.80 5.74 1.81
C SER A 7 20.56 4.39 1.12
N LYS A 8 21.33 3.34 1.47
CA LYS A 8 21.09 1.97 0.99
C LYS A 8 19.78 1.38 1.52
N ASP A 9 19.43 1.65 2.77
CA ASP A 9 18.19 1.16 3.40
C ASP A 9 16.97 1.77 2.71
N TYR A 10 17.04 3.05 2.33
CA TYR A 10 16.01 3.70 1.53
C TYR A 10 15.81 3.03 0.17
N ILE A 11 16.88 2.64 -0.51
CA ILE A 11 16.78 1.94 -1.79
C ILE A 11 16.13 0.57 -1.61
N TYR A 12 16.49 -0.16 -0.54
CA TYR A 12 15.86 -1.46 -0.25
C TYR A 12 14.37 -1.30 0.06
N VAL A 13 14.00 -0.38 0.93
CA VAL A 13 12.58 -0.11 1.27
C VAL A 13 11.80 0.36 0.04
N ALA A 14 12.36 1.29 -0.75
CA ALA A 14 11.72 1.75 -1.98
C ALA A 14 11.53 0.61 -3.00
N SER A 15 12.50 -0.28 -3.14
CA SER A 15 12.41 -1.46 -4.02
C SER A 15 11.36 -2.47 -3.53
N MET A 16 11.29 -2.72 -2.22
CA MET A 16 10.27 -3.60 -1.63
C MET A 16 8.86 -3.03 -1.79
N LEU A 17 8.68 -1.75 -1.51
CA LEU A 17 7.41 -1.04 -1.70
C LEU A 17 7.02 -1.00 -3.19
N PHE A 18 8.00 -0.74 -4.06
CA PHE A 18 7.80 -0.84 -5.50
C PHE A 18 7.33 -2.25 -5.86
N GLY A 19 8.02 -3.31 -5.46
CA GLY A 19 7.63 -4.70 -5.75
C GLY A 19 6.25 -5.08 -5.23
N LEU A 20 5.87 -4.59 -4.04
CA LEU A 20 4.54 -4.78 -3.46
C LEU A 20 3.44 -4.15 -4.32
N PHE A 21 3.70 -2.96 -4.87
CA PHE A 21 2.73 -2.24 -5.70
C PHE A 21 2.85 -2.49 -7.20
N PHE A 22 3.99 -2.94 -7.72
CA PHE A 22 4.19 -3.27 -9.15
C PHE A 22 3.84 -4.75 -9.45
N GLY A 23 2.85 -5.30 -8.75
CA GLY A 23 2.28 -6.60 -9.07
C GLY A 23 1.43 -6.58 -10.35
N ALA A 24 1.06 -7.76 -10.85
CA ALA A 24 0.27 -7.91 -12.07
C ALA A 24 -1.05 -7.11 -12.05
N GLY A 25 -1.70 -7.00 -10.89
CA GLY A 25 -2.94 -6.23 -10.73
C GLY A 25 -2.76 -4.74 -11.04
N ASN A 26 -1.73 -4.11 -10.50
CA ASN A 26 -1.47 -2.68 -10.69
C ASN A 26 -0.83 -2.34 -12.06
N LEU A 27 -0.43 -3.34 -12.85
CA LEU A 27 0.03 -3.16 -14.23
C LEU A 27 -1.08 -3.40 -15.26
N ILE A 28 -1.92 -4.42 -15.05
CA ILE A 28 -3.00 -4.77 -15.98
C ILE A 28 -4.18 -3.80 -15.82
N PHE A 29 -4.51 -3.44 -14.58
CA PHE A 29 -5.71 -2.66 -14.28
C PHE A 29 -5.69 -1.24 -14.89
N PRO A 30 -4.59 -0.46 -14.84
CA PRO A 30 -4.57 0.87 -15.43
C PRO A 30 -4.69 0.85 -16.96
N VAL A 31 -4.10 -0.15 -17.62
CA VAL A 31 -4.22 -0.33 -19.06
C VAL A 31 -5.67 -0.62 -19.43
N PHE A 32 -6.30 -1.55 -18.72
CA PHE A 32 -7.72 -1.89 -18.92
C PHE A 32 -8.65 -0.71 -18.61
N MET A 33 -8.42 0.00 -17.50
CA MET A 33 -9.17 1.20 -17.14
C MET A 33 -9.00 2.30 -18.19
N GLY A 34 -7.79 2.51 -18.70
CA GLY A 34 -7.51 3.48 -19.75
C GLY A 34 -8.23 3.16 -21.06
N GLN A 35 -8.30 1.87 -21.43
CA GLN A 35 -9.10 1.41 -22.57
C GLN A 35 -10.59 1.72 -22.37
N MET A 36 -11.13 1.48 -21.16
CA MET A 36 -12.52 1.78 -20.81
C MET A 36 -12.82 3.29 -20.73
N ALA A 37 -11.84 4.10 -20.35
CA ALA A 37 -11.99 5.55 -20.18
C ALA A 37 -12.16 6.30 -21.53
N GLY A 38 -11.72 5.71 -22.64
CA GLY A 38 -11.85 6.30 -23.97
C GLY A 38 -11.19 7.68 -24.06
N GLY A 39 -11.99 8.73 -24.29
CA GLY A 39 -11.51 10.12 -24.34
C GLY A 39 -11.23 10.76 -22.97
N ASN A 40 -11.71 10.16 -21.87
CA ASN A 40 -11.60 10.69 -20.51
C ASN A 40 -10.41 10.11 -19.72
N THR A 41 -9.37 9.65 -20.42
CA THR A 41 -8.18 9.01 -19.84
C THR A 41 -7.53 9.84 -18.73
N TRP A 42 -7.50 11.17 -18.86
CA TRP A 42 -6.92 12.03 -17.84
C TRP A 42 -7.68 11.96 -16.50
N TYR A 43 -9.02 11.94 -16.55
CA TYR A 43 -9.84 11.77 -15.35
C TYR A 43 -9.69 10.38 -14.74
N ALA A 44 -9.58 9.35 -15.58
CA ALA A 44 -9.33 7.98 -15.11
C ALA A 44 -7.95 7.86 -14.43
N ILE A 45 -6.91 8.48 -14.98
CA ILE A 45 -5.58 8.54 -14.37
C ILE A 45 -5.63 9.24 -13.01
N LEU A 46 -6.28 10.40 -12.91
CA LEU A 46 -6.40 11.11 -11.64
C LEU A 46 -7.16 10.27 -10.60
N GLY A 47 -8.26 9.65 -10.98
CA GLY A 47 -9.02 8.74 -10.11
C GLY A 47 -8.15 7.56 -9.65
N PHE A 48 -7.41 6.93 -10.55
CA PHE A 48 -6.49 5.84 -10.25
C PHE A 48 -5.35 6.27 -9.32
N LEU A 49 -4.74 7.44 -9.55
CA LEU A 49 -3.68 7.95 -8.70
C LEU A 49 -4.17 8.22 -7.28
N VAL A 50 -5.37 8.78 -7.11
CA VAL A 50 -5.93 9.06 -5.78
C VAL A 50 -6.32 7.76 -5.06
N THR A 51 -7.01 6.85 -5.74
CA THR A 51 -7.62 5.68 -5.10
C THR A 51 -6.73 4.43 -5.14
N GLY A 52 -6.13 4.13 -6.29
CA GLY A 52 -5.30 2.95 -6.52
C GLY A 52 -3.87 3.09 -6.01
N VAL A 53 -3.34 4.31 -5.95
CA VAL A 53 -1.97 4.56 -5.46
C VAL A 53 -1.95 5.35 -4.16
N GLY A 54 -2.75 6.43 -4.07
CA GLY A 54 -2.76 7.34 -2.93
C GLY A 54 -3.23 6.66 -1.65
N LEU A 55 -4.39 6.01 -1.65
CA LEU A 55 -4.92 5.34 -0.45
C LEU A 55 -4.02 4.23 0.09
N PRO A 56 -3.47 3.31 -0.73
CA PRO A 56 -2.55 2.30 -0.20
C PRO A 56 -1.27 2.91 0.36
N LEU A 57 -0.73 3.95 -0.27
CA LEU A 57 0.46 4.65 0.21
C LEU A 57 0.19 5.36 1.55
N LEU A 58 -0.98 5.99 1.71
CA LEU A 58 -1.43 6.53 3.00
C LEU A 58 -1.56 5.44 4.07
N GLY A 59 -2.05 4.25 3.71
CA GLY A 59 -2.13 3.10 4.62
C GLY A 59 -0.76 2.68 5.15
N ILE A 60 0.26 2.62 4.28
CA ILE A 60 1.63 2.29 4.69
C ILE A 60 2.23 3.38 5.58
N VAL A 61 2.02 4.65 5.25
CA VAL A 61 2.46 5.77 6.09
C VAL A 61 1.80 5.70 7.46
N ALA A 62 0.48 5.46 7.52
CA ALA A 62 -0.25 5.31 8.77
C ALA A 62 0.27 4.13 9.61
N MET A 63 0.55 2.98 8.98
CA MET A 63 1.17 1.83 9.67
C MET A 63 2.55 2.19 10.24
N GLY A 64 3.41 2.84 9.45
CA GLY A 64 4.72 3.29 9.91
C GLY A 64 4.66 4.30 11.06
N MET A 65 3.66 5.19 11.05
CA MET A 65 3.44 6.17 12.12
C MET A 65 2.85 5.58 13.40
N SER A 66 2.07 4.50 13.30
CA SER A 66 1.38 3.90 14.44
C SER A 66 2.31 3.23 15.46
N ARG A 67 3.61 3.09 15.15
CA ARG A 67 4.64 2.42 15.98
C ARG A 67 4.26 1.01 16.40
N SER A 68 3.39 0.37 15.62
CA SER A 68 2.99 -1.02 15.81
C SER A 68 4.09 -1.94 15.31
N SER A 69 4.26 -3.06 15.98
CA SER A 69 5.13 -4.13 15.48
C SER A 69 4.58 -4.81 14.21
N GLY A 70 3.29 -4.65 13.91
CA GLY A 70 2.67 -5.13 12.67
C GLY A 70 1.15 -4.97 12.64
N LEU A 71 0.51 -5.57 11.63
CA LEU A 71 -0.95 -5.54 11.45
C LEU A 71 -1.67 -6.25 12.60
N TYR A 72 -1.13 -7.37 13.09
CA TYR A 72 -1.67 -8.12 14.23
C TYR A 72 -1.77 -7.25 15.49
N ASP A 73 -0.72 -6.48 15.79
CA ASP A 73 -0.63 -5.61 16.97
C ASP A 73 -1.51 -4.35 16.84
N MET A 74 -1.85 -3.95 15.60
CA MET A 74 -2.91 -2.96 15.37
C MET A 74 -4.30 -3.54 15.60
N ALA A 75 -4.57 -4.72 15.06
CA ALA A 75 -5.88 -5.36 15.16
C ALA A 75 -6.16 -5.94 16.56
N SER A 76 -5.11 -6.23 17.35
CA SER A 76 -5.23 -6.74 18.72
C SER A 76 -5.90 -5.73 19.66
N ARG A 77 -5.82 -4.43 19.33
CA ARG A 77 -6.54 -3.36 20.03
C ARG A 77 -8.06 -3.50 19.95
N VAL A 78 -8.57 -4.22 18.95
CA VAL A 78 -10.00 -4.55 18.81
C VAL A 78 -10.31 -5.80 19.62
N HIS A 79 -9.70 -6.94 19.28
CA HIS A 79 -9.82 -8.20 20.01
C HIS A 79 -8.76 -9.22 19.52
N PRO A 80 -8.16 -10.06 20.38
CA PRO A 80 -7.11 -11.01 19.98
C PRO A 80 -7.56 -12.05 18.94
N SER A 81 -8.80 -12.53 19.03
CA SER A 81 -9.34 -13.47 18.03
C SER A 81 -9.60 -12.80 16.68
N TYR A 82 -10.00 -11.53 16.70
CA TYR A 82 -10.22 -10.74 15.48
C TYR A 82 -8.90 -10.47 14.78
N SER A 83 -7.86 -10.11 15.53
CA SER A 83 -6.54 -9.82 14.95
C SER A 83 -5.92 -11.03 14.27
N LEU A 84 -6.09 -12.22 14.85
CA LEU A 84 -5.56 -13.45 14.30
C LEU A 84 -6.31 -13.84 13.01
N PHE A 85 -7.65 -13.79 13.03
CA PHE A 85 -8.45 -14.04 11.83
C PHE A 85 -8.11 -13.04 10.72
N PHE A 86 -8.10 -11.74 11.03
CA PHE A 86 -7.85 -10.68 10.07
C PHE A 86 -6.44 -10.76 9.46
N THR A 87 -5.43 -11.14 10.24
CA THR A 87 -4.04 -11.25 9.74
C THR A 87 -3.80 -12.54 8.94
N CYS A 88 -4.55 -13.61 9.20
CA CYS A 88 -4.37 -14.89 8.49
C CYS A 88 -5.27 -15.04 7.26
N ALA A 89 -6.46 -14.42 7.26
CA ALA A 89 -7.44 -14.57 6.18
C ALA A 89 -7.28 -13.50 5.07
N LEU A 90 -6.64 -12.37 5.38
CA LEU A 90 -6.33 -11.28 4.46
C LEU A 90 -4.85 -11.36 4.04
#